data_AF-A0A7X4LPC2-F1
#
_entry.id   AF-A0A7X4LPC2-F1
#
_cell.length_a   1.000
_cell.length_b   1.000
_cell.length_c   1.000
_cell.angle_alpha   90.00
_cell.angle_beta   90.00
_cell.angle_gamma   90.00
#
_symmetry.space_group_name_H-M   'P 1'
#
loop_
_entity.id
_entity.type
_entity.pdbx_description
1 polymer ?
#
loop_
_entity_poly.entity_id
_entity_poly.type
_entity_poly.pdbx_seq_one_letter_code
_entity_poly.pdbx_strand_id
1 'polypeptide(L)'
;MKPILKATIASTLAELIEQYSAQAHRPKKLEAWVFADLATRQEAERAMAEFGIEAKVRSAYKPLVHYFWEEFCLDERFAVSEDLVRVEIRYPICAPASDKRFLLEAYPLAGLIDPSKLDFTPGTQADCYELEIYRTSADGAEPATVSENVSVFVPNHTYVNATQDSVLTPTGWVKAYNHVDELERDERLATDFERCFSQMIDAVTSYEWPTQSPYFKQLQLKVQVPVEDELVGYAHEVISLKEALHEDLYFSIQEWFKFKEGKALTARDSQPGQIVPLITASPDSDYHLEMTLADYSLVDVDVTDEESALDVAAKPMSMTMVQQHLATVAGEALAVDTPTGRQVEAKYKRGKDQAVLICGGQHANETTGVVGALRAAKVLEQQAESHFVVVPMSNPDGYALHQQYIQDNPLHMHHAARYTALGDDLEYRTVEPLYEKGMRKQAKQLSGANLHINLHGYPSHEWTRPLSGYVPTGFDMWTIPKGFFLVVRHLNDPQWARLAEQFIEQVTLKLNVYPEVMAMNQAQIDVYQIHAGETGFRMINGYPCLISAVEEADYPLQLITEYPDETIYGDDFIAGHKVQQATVLAAYEVYQTLFNR
;
A
#
# COMPACT_ATOMS: atom_id res chain seq x y z
N MET A 1 -6.28 -8.65 30.73
CA MET A 1 -6.31 -9.99 30.10
C MET A 1 -4.88 -10.50 30.01
N LYS A 2 -4.65 -11.82 30.02
CA LYS A 2 -3.30 -12.39 29.83
C LYS A 2 -2.92 -12.24 28.35
N PRO A 3 -1.73 -11.71 28.00
CA PRO A 3 -1.32 -11.60 26.61
C PRO A 3 -1.12 -12.98 25.97
N ILE A 4 -1.38 -13.09 24.67
CA ILE A 4 -1.05 -14.25 23.84
C ILE A 4 0.47 -14.37 23.72
N LEU A 5 1.14 -13.24 23.46
CA LEU A 5 2.59 -13.10 23.38
C LEU A 5 3.02 -11.85 24.13
N LYS A 6 4.13 -11.95 24.87
CA LYS A 6 4.89 -10.80 25.36
C LYS A 6 6.37 -11.15 25.32
N ALA A 7 7.15 -10.44 24.51
CA ALA A 7 8.55 -10.75 24.26
C ALA A 7 9.39 -9.49 24.01
N THR A 8 10.70 -9.65 24.13
CA THR A 8 11.70 -8.66 23.73
C THR A 8 12.76 -9.37 22.91
N ILE A 9 13.16 -8.76 21.79
CA ILE A 9 14.16 -9.31 20.88
C ILE A 9 15.31 -8.31 20.80
N ALA A 10 16.50 -8.78 21.19
CA ALA A 10 17.70 -7.96 21.16
C ALA A 10 18.09 -7.56 19.73
N SER A 11 18.67 -6.37 19.58
CA SER A 11 19.18 -5.90 18.30
C SER A 11 20.20 -6.87 17.68
N THR A 12 20.01 -7.23 16.42
CA THR A 12 20.99 -8.04 15.68
C THR A 12 22.32 -7.31 15.51
N LEU A 13 22.31 -5.99 15.34
CA LEU A 13 23.54 -5.21 15.26
C LEU A 13 24.27 -5.17 16.61
N ALA A 14 23.55 -5.03 17.72
CA ALA A 14 24.15 -5.11 19.05
C ALA A 14 24.78 -6.49 19.31
N GLU A 15 24.08 -7.58 18.95
CA GLU A 15 24.59 -8.95 19.04
C GLU A 15 25.88 -9.14 18.21
N LEU A 16 25.95 -8.59 16.99
CA LEU A 16 27.15 -8.65 16.16
C LEU A 16 28.32 -7.85 16.77
N ILE A 17 28.06 -6.65 17.28
CA ILE A 17 29.08 -5.82 17.94
C ILE A 17 29.62 -6.53 19.18
N GLU A 18 28.75 -7.09 20.02
CA GLU A 18 29.16 -7.86 21.20
C GLU A 18 29.97 -9.09 20.80
N GLN A 19 29.48 -9.87 19.82
CA GLN A 19 30.14 -11.08 19.35
C GLN A 19 31.56 -10.81 18.84
N TYR A 20 31.77 -9.78 18.02
CA TYR A 20 33.09 -9.50 17.44
C TYR A 20 34.01 -8.68 18.36
N SER A 21 33.46 -7.84 19.24
CA SER A 21 34.26 -7.15 20.25
C SER A 21 34.87 -8.13 21.28
N ALA A 22 34.16 -9.22 21.61
CA ALA A 22 34.61 -10.24 22.56
C ALA A 22 35.63 -11.25 22.00
N GLN A 23 35.81 -11.32 20.68
CA GLN A 23 36.71 -12.30 20.05
C GLN A 23 38.19 -11.93 20.16
N ALA A 24 39.02 -12.93 20.48
CA ALA A 24 40.48 -12.78 20.50
C ALA A 24 41.09 -12.68 19.09
N HIS A 25 40.45 -13.28 18.09
CA HIS A 25 40.80 -13.17 16.67
C HIS A 25 39.61 -12.52 15.97
N ARG A 26 39.71 -11.21 15.71
CA ARG A 26 38.65 -10.42 15.07
C ARG A 26 38.84 -10.43 13.56
N PRO A 27 37.76 -10.33 12.77
CA PRO A 27 37.90 -10.09 11.35
C PRO A 27 38.54 -8.72 11.11
N LYS A 28 39.32 -8.61 10.03
CA LYS A 28 39.83 -7.33 9.53
C LYS A 28 38.70 -6.53 8.88
N LYS A 29 37.89 -7.21 8.06
CA LYS A 29 36.76 -6.63 7.33
C LYS A 29 35.49 -7.43 7.61
N LEU A 30 34.38 -6.73 7.79
CA LEU A 30 33.05 -7.30 7.97
C LEU A 30 32.07 -6.63 7.01
N GLU A 31 31.34 -7.42 6.24
CA GLU A 31 30.15 -6.95 5.53
C GLU A 31 28.92 -7.61 6.14
N ALA A 32 27.90 -6.82 6.42
CA ALA A 32 26.64 -7.31 6.96
C ALA A 32 25.47 -6.72 6.17
N TRP A 33 24.42 -7.51 5.98
CA TRP A 33 23.13 -7.07 5.44
C TRP A 33 22.10 -7.27 6.55
N VAL A 34 21.39 -6.20 6.91
CA VAL A 34 20.42 -6.20 8.01
C VAL A 34 19.19 -5.37 7.64
N PHE A 35 18.08 -5.57 8.35
CA PHE A 35 16.90 -4.71 8.27
C PHE A 35 17.03 -3.58 9.29
N ALA A 36 17.67 -2.48 8.90
CA ALA A 36 17.82 -1.28 9.71
C ALA A 36 17.97 -0.03 8.82
N ASP A 37 17.53 1.12 9.33
CA ASP A 37 17.71 2.41 8.67
C ASP A 37 19.21 2.78 8.54
N LEU A 38 19.52 3.73 7.65
CA LEU A 38 20.88 4.18 7.39
C LEU A 38 21.62 4.68 8.64
N ALA A 39 20.95 5.44 9.50
CA ALA A 39 21.60 6.02 10.68
C ALA A 39 22.05 4.92 11.66
N THR A 40 21.18 3.96 11.91
CA THR A 40 21.43 2.78 12.74
C THR A 40 22.57 1.92 12.17
N ARG A 41 22.58 1.68 10.85
CA ARG A 41 23.67 0.94 10.19
C ARG A 41 25.02 1.66 10.30
N GLN A 42 25.05 2.97 10.07
CA GLN A 42 26.28 3.76 10.18
C GLN A 42 26.78 3.86 11.63
N GLU A 43 25.89 3.87 12.63
CA GLU A 43 26.29 3.81 14.03
C GLU A 43 26.96 2.49 14.36
N ALA A 44 26.42 1.36 13.88
CA ALA A 44 27.05 0.06 14.05
C ALA A 44 28.43 -0.02 13.36
N GLU A 45 28.58 0.55 12.15
CA GLU A 45 29.87 0.66 11.48
C GLU A 45 30.90 1.41 12.33
N ARG A 46 30.51 2.57 12.90
CA ARG A 46 31.37 3.35 13.80
C ARG A 46 31.76 2.57 15.05
N ALA A 47 30.80 1.89 15.68
CA ALA A 47 31.05 1.08 16.86
C ALA A 47 32.02 -0.08 16.57
N MET A 48 31.89 -0.75 15.42
CA MET A 48 32.83 -1.82 15.01
C MET A 48 34.22 -1.27 14.69
N ALA A 49 34.32 -0.06 14.13
CA ALA A 49 35.60 0.59 13.86
C ALA A 49 36.42 0.88 15.13
N GLU A 50 35.76 1.15 16.27
CA GLU A 50 36.44 1.30 17.58
C GLU A 50 37.19 0.03 18.00
N PHE A 51 36.77 -1.14 17.49
CA PHE A 51 37.42 -2.43 17.73
C PHE A 51 38.43 -2.82 16.65
N GLY A 52 38.70 -1.94 15.68
CA GLY A 52 39.64 -2.16 14.57
C GLY A 52 39.08 -2.98 13.41
N ILE A 53 37.75 -3.07 13.29
CA ILE A 53 37.05 -3.80 12.22
C ILE A 53 36.62 -2.81 11.13
N GLU A 54 37.03 -3.06 9.89
CA GLU A 54 36.51 -2.35 8.71
C GLU A 54 35.12 -2.91 8.37
N ALA A 55 34.08 -2.33 8.97
CA ALA A 55 32.71 -2.76 8.79
C ALA A 55 32.00 -1.98 7.69
N LYS A 56 31.18 -2.67 6.90
CA LYS A 56 30.21 -2.09 5.99
C LYS A 56 28.86 -2.78 6.16
N VAL A 57 27.88 -2.06 6.66
CA VAL A 57 26.54 -2.56 6.99
C VAL A 57 25.54 -2.01 5.99
N ARG A 58 24.99 -2.91 5.18
CA ARG A 58 24.05 -2.63 4.09
C ARG A 58 22.63 -3.01 4.47
N SER A 59 21.66 -2.43 3.77
CA SER A 59 20.28 -2.86 3.90
C SER A 59 20.09 -4.24 3.25
N ALA A 60 19.46 -5.15 3.98
CA ALA A 60 18.92 -6.40 3.43
C ALA A 60 17.60 -6.16 2.66
N TYR A 61 16.97 -5.01 2.88
CA TYR A 61 15.73 -4.59 2.23
C TYR A 61 16.08 -3.68 1.04
N LYS A 62 15.61 -4.02 -0.17
CA LYS A 62 15.85 -3.24 -1.41
C LYS A 62 17.33 -2.88 -1.67
N PRO A 63 18.25 -3.86 -1.67
CA PRO A 63 19.70 -3.61 -1.73
C PRO A 63 20.15 -2.86 -3.00
N LEU A 64 19.46 -3.02 -4.14
CA LEU A 64 19.75 -2.25 -5.35
C LEU A 64 19.45 -0.76 -5.16
N VAL A 65 18.29 -0.43 -4.59
CA VAL A 65 17.89 0.97 -4.35
C VAL A 65 18.86 1.62 -3.38
N HIS A 66 19.21 0.93 -2.27
CA HIS A 66 20.21 1.41 -1.33
C HIS A 66 21.61 1.54 -1.93
N TYR A 67 22.03 0.66 -2.85
CA TYR A 67 23.29 0.84 -3.57
C TYR A 67 23.32 2.16 -4.36
N PHE A 68 22.25 2.46 -5.11
CA PHE A 68 22.15 3.72 -5.83
C PHE A 68 22.09 4.93 -4.89
N TRP A 69 21.42 4.76 -3.76
CA TRP A 69 21.23 5.83 -2.79
C TRP A 69 22.50 6.14 -1.99
N GLU A 70 23.27 5.11 -1.61
CA GLU A 70 24.36 5.24 -0.64
C GLU A 70 25.76 5.14 -1.25
N GLU A 71 25.94 4.43 -2.36
CA GLU A 71 27.27 4.08 -2.91
C GLU A 71 27.51 4.66 -4.31
N PHE A 72 26.47 4.84 -5.14
CA PHE A 72 26.61 5.27 -6.54
C PHE A 72 26.93 6.77 -6.74
N CYS A 73 26.95 7.56 -5.65
CA CYS A 73 27.17 9.03 -5.66
C CYS A 73 26.06 9.84 -6.36
N LEU A 74 24.80 9.69 -5.94
CA LEU A 74 23.79 10.71 -6.23
C LEU A 74 24.12 11.98 -5.43
N ASP A 75 23.90 13.19 -6.00
CA ASP A 75 24.11 14.43 -5.23
C ASP A 75 23.11 14.54 -4.06
N GLU A 76 23.24 15.56 -3.20
CA GLU A 76 22.33 15.78 -2.06
C GLU A 76 20.84 15.94 -2.45
N ARG A 77 20.53 16.08 -3.75
CA ARG A 77 19.18 16.21 -4.30
C ARG A 77 18.75 14.96 -5.09
N PHE A 78 19.47 13.85 -4.93
CA PHE A 78 19.29 12.62 -5.68
C PHE A 78 19.47 12.79 -7.19
N ALA A 79 20.13 13.86 -7.63
CA ALA A 79 20.38 14.07 -9.04
C ALA A 79 21.54 13.18 -9.50
N VAL A 80 21.30 12.53 -10.63
CA VAL A 80 22.29 11.77 -11.36
C VAL A 80 23.41 12.70 -11.82
N SER A 81 24.66 12.28 -11.63
CA SER A 81 25.81 13.03 -12.11
C SER A 81 25.77 13.24 -13.64
N GLU A 82 26.17 14.43 -14.11
CA GLU A 82 26.03 14.81 -15.53
C GLU A 82 26.81 13.89 -16.49
N ASP A 83 27.84 13.20 -15.99
CA ASP A 83 28.63 12.24 -16.73
C ASP A 83 27.91 10.90 -16.95
N LEU A 84 26.85 10.55 -16.20
CA LEU A 84 26.16 9.28 -16.39
C LEU A 84 25.43 9.25 -17.73
N VAL A 85 25.80 8.27 -18.57
CA VAL A 85 25.19 8.02 -19.88
C VAL A 85 24.06 6.99 -19.75
N ARG A 86 24.33 5.85 -19.12
CA ARG A 86 23.42 4.70 -19.04
C ARG A 86 23.80 3.76 -17.89
N VAL A 87 22.83 3.03 -17.35
CA VAL A 87 23.03 1.84 -16.53
C VAL A 87 22.24 0.68 -17.14
N GLU A 88 22.91 -0.40 -17.51
CA GLU A 88 22.25 -1.70 -17.71
C GLU A 88 22.19 -2.45 -16.39
N ILE A 89 21.02 -2.96 -16.03
CA ILE A 89 20.78 -3.70 -14.81
C ILE A 89 20.24 -5.08 -15.19
N ARG A 90 21.06 -6.11 -14.97
CA ARG A 90 20.64 -7.51 -15.05
C ARG A 90 20.15 -7.95 -13.67
N TYR A 91 18.84 -8.13 -13.51
CA TYR A 91 18.21 -8.47 -12.23
C TYR A 91 18.05 -9.98 -12.04
N PRO A 92 18.15 -10.50 -10.80
CA PRO A 92 18.11 -11.93 -10.56
C PRO A 92 16.71 -12.51 -10.78
N ILE A 93 16.65 -13.79 -11.17
CA ILE A 93 15.41 -14.58 -11.27
C ILE A 93 15.59 -15.83 -10.40
N CYS A 94 14.75 -15.94 -9.37
CA CYS A 94 14.84 -17.00 -8.37
C CYS A 94 13.48 -17.60 -8.06
N ALA A 95 13.31 -18.90 -8.35
CA ALA A 95 12.17 -19.65 -7.83
C ALA A 95 12.23 -19.73 -6.29
N PRO A 96 11.09 -19.72 -5.58
CA PRO A 96 9.72 -19.69 -6.10
C PRO A 96 9.15 -18.31 -6.44
N ALA A 97 9.93 -17.22 -6.37
CA ALA A 97 9.42 -15.88 -6.67
C ALA A 97 9.06 -15.71 -8.16
N SER A 98 8.15 -14.78 -8.42
CA SER A 98 7.83 -14.34 -9.78
C SER A 98 9.07 -13.75 -10.47
N ASP A 99 9.21 -13.97 -11.77
CA ASP A 99 10.28 -13.39 -12.61
C ASP A 99 10.28 -11.84 -12.57
N LYS A 100 9.20 -11.21 -12.09
CA LYS A 100 9.10 -9.76 -11.92
C LYS A 100 9.46 -9.25 -10.51
N ARG A 101 9.67 -10.14 -9.52
CA ARG A 101 9.87 -9.74 -8.12
C ARG A 101 11.04 -8.76 -7.92
N PHE A 102 12.19 -9.07 -8.51
CA PHE A 102 13.39 -8.21 -8.38
C PHE A 102 13.33 -6.95 -9.26
N LEU A 103 12.52 -6.98 -10.32
CA LEU A 103 12.22 -5.78 -11.10
C LEU A 103 11.33 -4.83 -10.29
N LEU A 104 10.30 -5.35 -9.62
CA LEU A 104 9.46 -4.57 -8.70
C LEU A 104 10.27 -4.04 -7.51
N GLU A 105 11.13 -4.87 -6.90
CA GLU A 105 11.99 -4.43 -5.78
C GLU A 105 12.91 -3.27 -6.15
N ALA A 106 13.23 -3.09 -7.44
CA ALA A 106 14.05 -1.99 -7.92
C ALA A 106 13.28 -0.64 -8.01
N TYR A 107 11.96 -0.64 -7.85
CA TYR A 107 11.20 0.61 -7.73
C TYR A 107 11.64 1.38 -6.46
N PRO A 108 11.73 2.72 -6.44
CA PRO A 108 11.39 3.67 -7.49
C PRO A 108 12.62 4.13 -8.31
N LEU A 109 13.59 3.26 -8.61
CA LEU A 109 14.87 3.70 -9.19
C LEU A 109 14.74 4.52 -10.48
N ALA A 110 13.74 4.22 -11.32
CA ALA A 110 13.47 5.00 -12.54
C ALA A 110 12.78 6.34 -12.29
N GLY A 111 12.27 6.57 -11.09
CA GLY A 111 11.85 7.89 -10.62
C GLY A 111 13.01 8.71 -10.02
N LEU A 112 13.98 8.03 -9.40
CA LEU A 112 15.18 8.65 -8.82
C LEU A 112 16.24 9.01 -9.86
N ILE A 113 16.31 8.22 -10.93
CA ILE A 113 17.22 8.38 -12.05
C ILE A 113 16.37 8.74 -13.27
N ASP A 114 16.96 9.38 -14.28
CA ASP A 114 16.31 9.55 -15.58
C ASP A 114 15.89 8.18 -16.17
N PRO A 115 14.58 7.91 -16.37
CA PRO A 115 14.07 6.66 -16.94
C PRO A 115 14.76 6.24 -18.23
N SER A 116 15.17 7.20 -19.06
CA SER A 116 15.83 6.93 -20.34
C SER A 116 17.26 6.39 -20.22
N LYS A 117 17.85 6.47 -19.02
CA LYS A 117 19.20 5.99 -18.73
C LYS A 117 19.22 4.59 -18.13
N LEU A 118 18.06 4.01 -17.79
CA LEU A 118 17.97 2.69 -17.17
C LEU A 118 17.47 1.66 -18.18
N ASP A 119 18.14 0.51 -18.21
CA ASP A 119 17.71 -0.65 -18.95
C ASP A 119 17.73 -1.89 -18.05
N PHE A 120 16.57 -2.51 -17.85
CA PHE A 120 16.43 -3.70 -17.00
C PHE A 120 16.26 -4.94 -17.85
N THR A 121 17.07 -5.96 -17.59
CA THR A 121 16.95 -7.27 -18.24
C THR A 121 17.05 -8.40 -17.23
N PRO A 122 16.37 -9.54 -17.47
CA PRO A 122 16.63 -10.77 -16.74
C PRO A 122 18.12 -11.16 -16.73
N GLY A 123 18.70 -11.33 -15.55
CA GLY A 123 20.04 -11.87 -15.35
C GLY A 123 20.07 -13.40 -15.30
N THR A 124 21.27 -13.97 -15.24
CA THR A 124 21.48 -15.42 -15.05
C THR A 124 21.92 -15.77 -13.63
N GLN A 125 22.36 -14.78 -12.85
CA GLN A 125 22.71 -14.96 -11.45
C GLN A 125 21.47 -14.87 -10.56
N ALA A 126 21.48 -15.66 -9.48
CA ALA A 126 20.36 -15.76 -8.55
C ALA A 126 20.53 -14.83 -7.33
N ASP A 127 21.75 -14.44 -7.01
CA ASP A 127 22.13 -13.82 -5.74
C ASP A 127 22.67 -12.39 -5.89
N CYS A 128 22.62 -11.80 -7.08
CA CYS A 128 22.98 -10.40 -7.27
C CYS A 128 22.25 -9.73 -8.44
N TYR A 129 22.18 -8.40 -8.38
CA TYR A 129 22.04 -7.56 -9.57
C TYR A 129 23.42 -7.35 -10.20
N GLU A 130 23.52 -7.51 -11.52
CA GLU A 130 24.74 -7.19 -12.28
C GLU A 130 24.54 -5.89 -13.05
N LEU A 131 25.36 -4.89 -12.74
CA LEU A 131 25.27 -3.54 -13.30
C LEU A 131 26.42 -3.30 -14.26
N GLU A 132 26.11 -2.74 -15.42
CA GLU A 132 27.09 -2.13 -16.32
C GLU A 132 26.79 -0.64 -16.43
N ILE A 133 27.65 0.18 -15.84
CA ILE A 133 27.46 1.62 -15.69
C ILE A 133 28.35 2.32 -16.71
N TYR A 134 27.76 3.17 -17.55
CA TYR A 134 28.45 3.92 -18.60
C TYR A 134 28.55 5.40 -18.23
N ARG A 135 29.78 5.93 -18.14
CA ARG A 135 30.05 7.33 -17.79
C ARG A 135 30.89 8.02 -18.85
N THR A 136 30.74 9.34 -18.95
CA THR A 136 31.59 10.19 -19.79
C THR A 136 32.88 10.51 -19.05
N SER A 137 34.02 10.10 -19.60
CA SER A 137 35.33 10.48 -19.08
C SER A 137 35.77 11.84 -19.65
N ALA A 138 36.24 12.70 -18.76
CA ALA A 138 36.90 13.98 -19.10
C ALA A 138 38.41 13.82 -19.32
N ASP A 139 38.97 12.61 -19.19
CA ASP A 139 40.40 12.34 -19.36
C ASP A 139 40.77 12.25 -20.85
N GLY A 140 40.80 13.39 -21.54
CA GLY A 140 41.19 13.48 -22.95
C GLY A 140 40.79 14.79 -23.63
N ALA A 141 41.23 14.99 -24.88
CA ALA A 141 40.84 16.13 -25.70
C ALA A 141 39.41 15.99 -26.30
N GLU A 142 38.83 14.78 -26.25
CA GLU A 142 37.50 14.43 -26.75
C GLU A 142 36.79 13.58 -25.67
N PRO A 143 35.48 13.77 -25.40
CA PRO A 143 34.73 12.96 -24.45
C PRO A 143 34.69 11.49 -24.88
N ALA A 144 35.01 10.56 -23.96
CA ALA A 144 34.96 9.13 -24.21
C ALA A 144 34.02 8.43 -23.22
N THR A 145 33.21 7.47 -23.67
CA THR A 145 32.39 6.64 -22.78
C THR A 145 33.24 5.51 -22.19
N VAL A 146 33.29 5.41 -20.86
CA VAL A 146 33.89 4.30 -20.11
C VAL A 146 32.79 3.48 -19.44
N SER A 147 33.01 2.18 -19.24
CA SER A 147 32.11 1.33 -18.47
C SER A 147 32.78 0.75 -17.23
N GLU A 148 32.00 0.61 -16.17
CA GLU A 148 32.36 -0.10 -14.94
C GLU A 148 31.32 -1.20 -14.65
N ASN A 149 31.79 -2.35 -14.18
CA ASN A 149 30.93 -3.46 -13.79
C ASN A 149 30.81 -3.51 -12.27
N VAL A 150 29.59 -3.57 -11.76
CA VAL A 150 29.31 -3.68 -10.33
C VAL A 150 28.35 -4.83 -10.08
N SER A 151 28.57 -5.59 -9.00
CA SER A 151 27.64 -6.62 -8.54
C SER A 151 27.06 -6.20 -7.20
N VAL A 152 25.74 -6.15 -7.10
CA VAL A 152 25.01 -5.83 -5.87
C VAL A 152 24.37 -7.09 -5.33
N PHE A 153 24.94 -7.63 -4.26
CA PHE A 153 24.48 -8.87 -3.61
C PHE A 153 23.07 -8.71 -3.02
N VAL A 154 22.21 -9.71 -3.24
CA VAL A 154 20.84 -9.79 -2.72
C VAL A 154 20.69 -11.00 -1.78
N PRO A 155 20.83 -10.82 -0.47
CA PRO A 155 20.68 -11.93 0.47
C PRO A 155 19.21 -12.37 0.52
N ASN A 156 18.95 -13.62 0.13
CA ASN A 156 17.61 -14.21 0.17
C ASN A 156 17.62 -15.58 0.84
N HIS A 157 16.48 -15.96 1.41
CA HIS A 157 16.25 -17.26 2.02
C HIS A 157 14.86 -17.77 1.65
N THR A 158 14.78 -19.08 1.37
CA THR A 158 13.51 -19.75 1.11
C THR A 158 13.02 -20.47 2.34
N TYR A 159 11.76 -20.29 2.72
CA TYR A 159 11.12 -21.06 3.78
C TYR A 159 9.68 -21.44 3.43
N VAL A 160 9.10 -22.35 4.21
CA VAL A 160 7.68 -22.73 4.10
C VAL A 160 6.89 -21.91 5.10
N ASN A 161 5.95 -21.11 4.61
CA ASN A 161 5.16 -20.20 5.44
C ASN A 161 4.00 -20.92 6.17
N ALA A 162 3.21 -20.16 6.93
CA ALA A 162 2.07 -20.68 7.71
C ALA A 162 0.91 -21.23 6.85
N THR A 163 0.87 -20.91 5.55
CA THR A 163 -0.10 -21.46 4.58
C THR A 163 0.46 -22.65 3.79
N GLN A 164 1.65 -23.14 4.16
CA GLN A 164 2.37 -24.25 3.52
C GLN A 164 2.94 -23.95 2.13
N ASP A 165 3.05 -22.68 1.77
CA ASP A 165 3.67 -22.24 0.52
C ASP A 165 5.17 -22.01 0.71
N SER A 166 5.96 -22.38 -0.31
CA SER A 166 7.37 -22.02 -0.37
C SER A 166 7.50 -20.58 -0.82
N VAL A 167 8.15 -19.73 -0.02
CA VAL A 167 8.33 -18.30 -0.31
C VAL A 167 9.81 -17.94 -0.28
N LEU A 168 10.23 -17.04 -1.16
CA LEU A 168 11.58 -16.44 -1.19
C LEU A 168 11.50 -15.05 -0.55
N THR A 169 12.30 -14.80 0.48
CA THR A 169 12.32 -13.51 1.16
C THR A 169 13.73 -12.95 1.24
N PRO A 170 13.91 -11.61 1.22
CA PRO A 170 15.15 -11.00 1.70
C PRO A 170 15.47 -11.50 3.12
N THR A 171 16.75 -11.58 3.45
CA THR A 171 17.21 -12.07 4.75
C THR A 171 18.50 -11.37 5.17
N GLY A 172 18.83 -11.38 6.47
CA GLY A 172 20.13 -10.91 6.91
C GLY A 172 21.27 -11.82 6.46
N TRP A 173 22.47 -11.24 6.33
CA TRP A 173 23.66 -11.97 5.91
C TRP A 173 24.94 -11.39 6.51
N VAL A 174 25.96 -12.22 6.72
CA VAL A 174 27.27 -11.77 7.19
C VAL A 174 28.41 -12.39 6.38
N LYS A 175 29.35 -11.54 5.96
CA LYS A 175 30.64 -11.93 5.37
C LYS A 175 31.77 -11.39 6.26
N ALA A 176 32.65 -12.26 6.74
CA ALA A 176 33.76 -11.88 7.60
C ALA A 176 35.09 -12.30 6.97
N TYR A 177 36.04 -11.37 6.90
CA TYR A 177 37.35 -11.58 6.29
C TYR A 177 38.46 -11.40 7.31
N ASN A 178 39.45 -12.28 7.28
CA ASN A 178 40.59 -12.21 8.18
C ASN A 178 41.64 -11.17 7.73
N HIS A 179 42.74 -11.07 8.48
CA HIS A 179 43.80 -10.10 8.21
C HIS A 179 44.62 -10.35 6.94
N VAL A 180 44.44 -11.51 6.29
CA VAL A 180 45.03 -11.84 4.99
C VAL A 180 43.99 -11.83 3.86
N ASP A 181 42.84 -11.19 4.11
CA ASP A 181 41.72 -10.99 3.17
C ASP A 181 41.05 -12.31 2.70
N GLU A 182 41.16 -13.38 3.48
CA GLU A 182 40.44 -14.64 3.25
C GLU A 182 39.06 -14.61 3.94
N LEU A 183 38.04 -15.12 3.25
CA LEU A 183 36.67 -15.23 3.74
C LEU A 183 36.55 -16.36 4.78
N GLU A 184 36.23 -16.03 6.02
CA GLU A 184 36.09 -16.97 7.14
C GLU A 184 34.62 -17.32 7.45
N ARG A 185 33.70 -16.39 7.21
CA ARG A 185 32.25 -16.62 7.31
C ARG A 185 31.54 -16.03 6.12
N ASP A 186 30.56 -16.76 5.62
CA ASP A 186 29.64 -16.36 4.55
C ASP A 186 28.34 -17.11 4.76
N GLU A 187 27.46 -16.54 5.59
CA GLU A 187 26.24 -17.25 5.98
C GLU A 187 25.09 -16.32 6.32
N ARG A 188 23.88 -16.90 6.28
CA ARG A 188 22.64 -16.25 6.67
C ARG A 188 22.67 -15.82 8.14
N LEU A 189 22.14 -14.63 8.38
CA LEU A 189 21.91 -14.05 9.69
C LEU A 189 20.41 -13.80 9.88
N ALA A 190 19.75 -14.55 10.78
CA ALA A 190 18.36 -14.29 11.11
C ALA A 190 18.25 -13.00 11.95
N THR A 191 17.78 -11.93 11.33
CA THR A 191 17.69 -10.60 11.98
C THR A 191 16.61 -10.54 13.05
N ASP A 192 16.69 -9.54 13.92
CA ASP A 192 15.65 -9.11 14.85
C ASP A 192 14.31 -8.82 14.15
N PHE A 193 14.32 -8.17 12.99
CA PHE A 193 13.16 -7.97 12.14
C PHE A 193 12.49 -9.29 11.72
N GLU A 194 13.28 -10.25 11.21
CA GLU A 194 12.80 -11.59 10.85
C GLU A 194 12.30 -12.38 12.07
N ARG A 195 13.02 -12.30 13.20
CA ARG A 195 12.64 -12.94 14.48
C ARG A 195 11.35 -12.35 15.05
N CYS A 196 11.12 -11.06 14.87
CA CYS A 196 9.88 -10.38 15.27
C CYS A 196 8.69 -10.96 14.53
N PHE A 197 8.76 -10.97 13.19
CA PHE A 197 7.70 -11.54 12.36
C PHE A 197 7.43 -13.01 12.68
N SER A 198 8.46 -13.86 12.74
CA SER A 198 8.27 -15.29 13.01
C SER A 198 7.62 -15.56 14.36
N GLN A 199 8.04 -14.87 15.43
CA GLN A 199 7.43 -15.02 16.75
C GLN A 199 5.96 -14.60 16.78
N MET A 200 5.60 -13.54 16.04
CA MET A 200 4.21 -13.08 15.94
C MET A 200 3.34 -14.09 15.18
N ILE A 201 3.83 -14.62 14.06
CA ILE A 201 3.11 -15.65 13.30
C ILE A 201 2.99 -16.95 14.11
N ASP A 202 4.06 -17.39 14.77
CA ASP A 202 4.05 -18.59 15.61
C ASP A 202 3.03 -18.47 16.76
N ALA A 203 2.94 -17.29 17.37
CA ALA A 203 1.98 -17.02 18.44
C ALA A 203 0.52 -17.11 17.94
N VAL A 204 0.21 -16.60 16.75
CA VAL A 204 -1.13 -16.73 16.15
C VAL A 204 -1.45 -18.19 15.81
N THR A 205 -0.51 -18.87 15.13
CA THR A 205 -0.74 -20.21 14.59
C THR A 205 -0.83 -21.28 15.70
N SER A 206 -0.14 -21.06 16.82
CA SER A 206 -0.15 -21.97 17.98
C SER A 206 -1.29 -21.69 18.97
N TYR A 207 -2.00 -20.57 18.82
CA TYR A 207 -3.09 -20.22 19.74
C TYR A 207 -4.35 -21.06 19.49
N GLU A 208 -5.02 -21.46 20.56
CA GLU A 208 -6.28 -22.22 20.49
C GLU A 208 -7.46 -21.28 20.20
N TRP A 209 -7.75 -21.08 18.92
CA TRP A 209 -8.89 -20.28 18.47
C TRP A 209 -10.23 -21.04 18.62
N PRO A 210 -11.36 -20.31 18.76
CA PRO A 210 -12.70 -20.88 18.62
C PRO A 210 -12.89 -21.65 17.31
N THR A 211 -13.91 -22.52 17.26
CA THR A 211 -14.17 -23.35 16.08
C THR A 211 -14.93 -22.65 14.96
N GLN A 212 -15.46 -21.45 15.20
CA GLN A 212 -16.26 -20.70 14.24
C GLN A 212 -15.81 -19.24 14.22
N SER A 213 -15.85 -18.63 13.02
CA SER A 213 -15.61 -17.21 12.83
C SER A 213 -16.84 -16.37 13.21
N PRO A 214 -16.65 -15.11 13.64
CA PRO A 214 -15.36 -14.48 13.94
C PRO A 214 -14.68 -15.08 15.18
N TYR A 215 -13.37 -15.31 15.08
CA TYR A 215 -12.57 -15.96 16.13
C TYR A 215 -12.28 -15.01 17.30
N PHE A 216 -12.29 -13.71 17.03
CA PHE A 216 -12.06 -12.63 17.99
C PHE A 216 -12.78 -11.36 17.52
N LYS A 217 -12.95 -10.39 18.42
CA LYS A 217 -13.37 -9.03 18.04
C LYS A 217 -12.18 -8.26 17.50
N GLN A 218 -11.16 -8.06 18.34
CA GLN A 218 -9.89 -7.47 17.95
C GLN A 218 -8.70 -8.32 18.39
N LEU A 219 -7.74 -8.49 17.47
CA LEU A 219 -6.41 -9.03 17.74
C LEU A 219 -5.41 -7.88 17.61
N GLN A 220 -4.96 -7.32 18.73
CA GLN A 220 -4.01 -6.23 18.77
C GLN A 220 -2.58 -6.77 18.75
N LEU A 221 -1.78 -6.30 17.80
CA LEU A 221 -0.39 -6.66 17.58
C LEU A 221 0.48 -5.43 17.84
N LYS A 222 0.88 -5.21 19.09
CA LYS A 222 1.75 -4.08 19.45
C LYS A 222 3.19 -4.47 19.23
N VAL A 223 3.86 -3.75 18.35
CA VAL A 223 5.28 -3.92 18.07
C VAL A 223 5.96 -2.56 18.17
N GLN A 224 6.96 -2.47 19.03
CA GLN A 224 7.85 -1.32 19.08
C GLN A 224 9.14 -1.68 18.34
N VAL A 225 9.53 -0.88 17.35
CA VAL A 225 10.70 -1.15 16.49
C VAL A 225 11.73 -0.03 16.59
N PRO A 226 13.03 -0.33 16.63
CA PRO A 226 14.12 0.63 16.79
C PRO A 226 14.62 1.15 15.43
N VAL A 227 13.71 1.51 14.52
CA VAL A 227 14.05 1.95 13.15
C VAL A 227 13.17 3.12 12.72
N GLU A 228 13.75 4.01 11.93
CA GLU A 228 13.06 5.17 11.36
C GLU A 228 12.72 4.98 9.88
N ASP A 229 11.76 5.79 9.40
CA ASP A 229 11.34 5.78 7.99
C ASP A 229 12.29 6.61 7.14
N GLU A 230 12.58 6.12 5.93
CA GLU A 230 13.58 6.68 5.03
C GLU A 230 12.92 7.29 3.78
N LEU A 231 12.87 8.63 3.70
CA LEU A 231 12.32 9.35 2.55
C LEU A 231 13.28 9.24 1.35
N VAL A 232 12.80 8.63 0.25
CA VAL A 232 13.65 8.29 -0.91
C VAL A 232 13.85 9.49 -1.86
N GLY A 233 13.00 10.51 -1.76
CA GLY A 233 13.09 11.73 -2.58
C GLY A 233 12.41 11.65 -3.96
N TYR A 234 11.53 10.67 -4.17
CA TYR A 234 10.66 10.57 -5.34
C TYR A 234 9.19 10.47 -4.91
N ALA A 235 8.34 11.38 -5.40
CA ALA A 235 6.91 11.43 -5.09
C ALA A 235 6.60 11.23 -3.58
N HIS A 236 5.76 10.26 -3.23
CA HIS A 236 5.40 9.88 -1.86
C HIS A 236 6.18 8.66 -1.36
N GLU A 237 7.26 8.26 -2.03
CA GLU A 237 8.00 7.03 -1.69
C GLU A 237 8.74 7.13 -0.36
N VAL A 238 8.49 6.13 0.48
CA VAL A 238 9.12 5.93 1.77
C VAL A 238 9.60 4.49 1.87
N ILE A 239 10.87 4.30 2.21
CA ILE A 239 11.39 2.99 2.61
C ILE A 239 11.09 2.87 4.11
N SER A 240 10.05 2.10 4.44
CA SER A 240 9.61 1.91 5.83
C SER A 240 9.59 0.45 6.24
N LEU A 241 10.47 0.07 7.17
CA LEU A 241 10.42 -1.23 7.83
C LEU A 241 9.20 -1.35 8.76
N LYS A 242 8.72 -0.23 9.32
CA LYS A 242 7.50 -0.19 10.15
C LYS A 242 6.28 -0.57 9.33
N GLU A 243 6.10 0.06 8.18
CA GLU A 243 5.00 -0.21 7.26
C GLU A 243 5.10 -1.61 6.67
N ALA A 244 6.28 -2.01 6.19
CA ALA A 244 6.50 -3.35 5.67
C ALA A 244 6.10 -4.42 6.70
N LEU A 245 6.45 -4.23 7.98
CA LEU A 245 6.05 -5.14 9.06
C LEU A 245 4.56 -5.10 9.36
N HIS A 246 3.92 -3.92 9.32
CA HIS A 246 2.47 -3.78 9.45
C HIS A 246 1.77 -4.66 8.40
N GLU A 247 2.16 -4.46 7.14
CA GLU A 247 1.57 -5.12 5.98
C GLU A 247 1.83 -6.63 6.00
N ASP A 248 3.07 -7.05 6.29
CA ASP A 248 3.44 -8.46 6.43
C ASP A 248 2.63 -9.16 7.52
N LEU A 249 2.53 -8.57 8.71
CA LEU A 249 1.77 -9.15 9.83
C LEU A 249 0.28 -9.22 9.50
N TYR A 250 -0.30 -8.14 8.98
CA TYR A 250 -1.73 -8.08 8.69
C TYR A 250 -2.13 -9.18 7.69
N PHE A 251 -1.49 -9.19 6.52
CA PHE A 251 -1.88 -10.10 5.45
C PHE A 251 -1.49 -11.55 5.74
N SER A 252 -0.33 -11.82 6.36
CA SER A 252 0.06 -13.19 6.69
C SER A 252 -0.88 -13.82 7.72
N ILE A 253 -1.37 -13.04 8.69
CA ILE A 253 -2.37 -13.50 9.66
C ILE A 253 -3.73 -13.71 8.98
N GLN A 254 -4.15 -12.77 8.12
CA GLN A 254 -5.39 -12.90 7.35
C GLN A 254 -5.38 -14.16 6.47
N GLU A 255 -4.29 -14.41 5.75
CA GLU A 255 -4.07 -15.58 4.90
C GLU A 255 -4.09 -16.88 5.71
N TRP A 256 -3.47 -16.89 6.88
CA TRP A 256 -3.51 -18.04 7.76
C TRP A 256 -4.94 -18.37 8.24
N PHE A 257 -5.75 -17.37 8.56
CA PHE A 257 -7.16 -17.61 8.91
C PHE A 257 -7.97 -18.14 7.73
N LYS A 258 -7.75 -17.64 6.50
CA LYS A 258 -8.37 -18.21 5.29
C LYS A 258 -7.97 -19.67 5.10
N PHE A 259 -6.69 -19.99 5.27
CA PHE A 259 -6.17 -21.35 5.20
C PHE A 259 -6.80 -22.25 6.26
N LYS A 260 -6.91 -21.78 7.51
CA LYS A 260 -7.59 -22.47 8.62
C LYS A 260 -9.07 -22.73 8.32
N GLU A 261 -9.74 -21.82 7.64
CA GLU A 261 -11.14 -21.96 7.19
C GLU A 261 -11.29 -22.90 5.99
N GLY A 262 -10.19 -23.35 5.37
CA GLY A 262 -10.21 -24.14 4.14
C GLY A 262 -10.59 -23.33 2.89
N LYS A 263 -10.46 -22.00 2.95
CA LYS A 263 -10.72 -21.08 1.83
C LYS A 263 -9.46 -20.88 1.00
N ALA A 264 -9.64 -20.47 -0.25
CA ALA A 264 -8.54 -19.96 -1.07
C ALA A 264 -7.98 -18.67 -0.46
N LEU A 265 -6.67 -18.41 -0.59
CA LEU A 265 -6.05 -17.19 -0.05
C LEU A 265 -6.58 -15.90 -0.70
N THR A 266 -7.08 -16.02 -1.92
CA THR A 266 -7.75 -14.94 -2.67
C THR A 266 -9.20 -14.69 -2.20
N ALA A 267 -9.74 -15.49 -1.29
CA ALA A 267 -11.07 -15.28 -0.73
C ALA A 267 -11.14 -13.93 0.00
N ARG A 268 -12.23 -13.22 -0.21
CA ARG A 268 -12.47 -11.85 0.30
C ARG A 268 -13.62 -11.77 1.32
N ASP A 269 -14.25 -12.90 1.59
CA ASP A 269 -15.40 -13.07 2.49
C ASP A 269 -15.01 -13.73 3.83
N SER A 270 -13.71 -13.87 4.12
CA SER A 270 -13.23 -14.41 5.41
C SER A 270 -13.44 -13.38 6.50
N GLN A 271 -13.97 -13.83 7.64
CA GLN A 271 -14.36 -12.95 8.75
C GLN A 271 -13.66 -13.36 10.05
N PRO A 272 -12.32 -13.32 10.15
CA PRO A 272 -11.62 -13.78 11.35
C PRO A 272 -11.86 -12.90 12.58
N GLY A 273 -12.27 -11.64 12.37
CA GLY A 273 -12.21 -10.55 13.34
C GLY A 273 -11.26 -9.44 12.87
N GLN A 274 -11.20 -8.33 13.61
CA GLN A 274 -10.35 -7.18 13.24
C GLN A 274 -8.91 -7.42 13.70
N ILE A 275 -7.97 -7.53 12.76
CA ILE A 275 -6.53 -7.64 13.03
C ILE A 275 -5.95 -6.22 13.06
N VAL A 276 -5.25 -5.86 14.14
CA VAL A 276 -4.83 -4.48 14.42
C VAL A 276 -3.32 -4.42 14.70
N PRO A 277 -2.47 -4.30 13.66
CA PRO A 277 -1.05 -4.01 13.83
C PRO A 277 -0.77 -2.58 14.29
N LEU A 278 -0.17 -2.44 15.46
CA LEU A 278 0.24 -1.17 16.06
C LEU A 278 1.77 -1.13 16.10
N ILE A 279 2.36 -0.62 15.03
CA ILE A 279 3.81 -0.51 14.87
C ILE A 279 4.26 0.89 15.27
N THR A 280 5.09 1.00 16.30
CA THR A 280 5.52 2.29 16.89
C THR A 280 7.02 2.29 17.13
N ALA A 281 7.60 3.46 17.41
CA ALA A 281 9.01 3.57 17.74
C ALA A 281 9.33 2.88 19.08
N SER A 282 10.48 2.21 19.14
CA SER A 282 11.03 1.63 20.36
C SER A 282 11.74 2.69 21.22
N PRO A 283 11.63 2.62 22.56
CA PRO A 283 12.37 3.50 23.45
C PRO A 283 13.86 3.15 23.57
N ASP A 284 14.26 1.96 23.12
CA ASP A 284 15.64 1.46 23.13
C ASP A 284 15.97 0.75 21.81
N SER A 285 17.11 0.05 21.76
CA SER A 285 17.58 -0.64 20.56
C SER A 285 16.87 -1.97 20.27
N ASP A 286 15.97 -2.42 21.15
CA ASP A 286 15.34 -3.73 21.05
C ASP A 286 13.95 -3.64 20.44
N TYR A 287 13.45 -4.78 19.96
CA TYR A 287 12.05 -4.93 19.57
C TYR A 287 11.23 -5.37 20.78
N HIS A 288 10.09 -4.73 21.01
CA HIS A 288 9.14 -5.15 22.05
C HIS A 288 7.82 -5.62 21.42
N LEU A 289 7.41 -6.84 21.74
CA LEU A 289 6.22 -7.49 21.17
C LEU A 289 5.16 -7.70 22.24
N GLU A 290 3.92 -7.32 21.96
CA GLU A 290 2.77 -7.68 22.78
C GLU A 290 1.55 -8.00 21.90
N MET A 291 0.99 -9.19 22.07
CA MET A 291 -0.22 -9.64 21.36
C MET A 291 -1.35 -9.88 22.34
N THR A 292 -2.50 -9.25 22.12
CA THR A 292 -3.65 -9.34 23.02
C THR A 292 -4.98 -9.41 22.27
N LEU A 293 -5.97 -10.05 22.89
CA LEU A 293 -7.36 -9.93 22.47
C LEU A 293 -8.02 -8.75 23.18
N ALA A 294 -8.81 -8.00 22.44
CA ALA A 294 -9.57 -6.86 22.96
C ALA A 294 -11.02 -6.88 22.46
N ASP A 295 -11.90 -6.23 23.23
CA ASP A 295 -13.23 -5.85 22.76
C ASP A 295 -13.15 -4.64 21.82
N TYR A 296 -14.21 -4.41 21.04
CA TYR A 296 -14.32 -3.20 20.23
C TYR A 296 -14.33 -1.94 21.10
N SER A 297 -13.62 -0.91 20.63
CA SER A 297 -13.70 0.44 21.18
C SER A 297 -14.58 1.32 20.31
N LEU A 298 -15.55 1.99 20.93
CA LEU A 298 -16.34 3.07 20.34
C LEU A 298 -15.78 4.46 20.69
N VAL A 299 -14.61 4.51 21.34
CA VAL A 299 -13.90 5.77 21.55
C VAL A 299 -13.22 6.12 20.24
N ASP A 300 -13.73 7.17 19.60
CA ASP A 300 -13.13 7.71 18.39
C ASP A 300 -11.94 8.59 18.76
N VAL A 301 -10.84 8.41 18.04
CA VAL A 301 -9.66 9.24 18.19
C VAL A 301 -9.60 10.16 16.98
N ASP A 302 -10.14 11.35 17.13
CA ASP A 302 -10.17 12.36 16.07
C ASP A 302 -8.83 13.12 16.09
N VAL A 303 -8.02 12.95 15.04
CA VAL A 303 -6.69 13.60 14.90
C VAL A 303 -6.80 14.94 14.15
N THR A 304 -7.97 15.22 13.58
CA THR A 304 -8.24 16.44 12.84
C THR A 304 -9.16 17.33 13.67
N ASP A 305 -8.55 18.26 14.40
CA ASP A 305 -9.26 19.18 15.32
C ASP A 305 -9.71 20.49 14.65
N GLU A 306 -9.18 20.86 13.49
CA GLU A 306 -9.54 22.11 12.81
C GLU A 306 -10.65 21.90 11.79
N GLU A 307 -11.80 22.54 12.02
CA GLU A 307 -12.92 22.58 11.08
C GLU A 307 -12.43 23.12 9.72
N SER A 308 -12.35 22.25 8.72
CA SER A 308 -11.95 22.62 7.36
C SER A 308 -13.14 22.58 6.42
N ALA A 309 -13.22 23.58 5.54
CA ALA A 309 -14.12 23.53 4.41
C ALA A 309 -13.74 22.35 3.49
N LEU A 310 -14.75 21.69 2.91
CA LEU A 310 -14.58 20.55 2.00
C LEU A 310 -13.63 20.86 0.83
N ASP A 311 -13.61 22.12 0.38
CA ASP A 311 -12.90 22.48 -0.85
C ASP A 311 -11.37 22.54 -0.70
N VAL A 312 -10.89 22.67 0.54
CA VAL A 312 -9.48 22.92 0.90
C VAL A 312 -8.97 21.92 1.96
N ALA A 313 -9.70 20.83 2.18
CA ALA A 313 -9.29 19.80 3.12
C ALA A 313 -7.97 19.18 2.63
N ALA A 314 -6.88 19.42 3.35
CA ALA A 314 -5.54 18.99 2.97
C ALA A 314 -5.12 17.64 3.59
N LYS A 315 -6.04 16.95 4.25
CA LYS A 315 -5.81 15.68 4.95
C LYS A 315 -7.13 14.91 5.14
N PRO A 316 -7.07 13.60 5.43
CA PRO A 316 -8.26 12.82 5.79
C PRO A 316 -9.06 13.52 6.91
N MET A 317 -10.37 13.68 6.72
CA MET A 317 -11.25 14.30 7.73
C MET A 317 -11.47 13.36 8.92
N SER A 318 -11.83 13.90 10.09
CA SER A 318 -12.32 13.10 11.21
C SER A 318 -13.69 12.54 10.89
N MET A 319 -14.09 11.47 11.58
CA MET A 319 -15.44 10.92 11.43
C MET A 319 -16.50 11.98 11.78
N THR A 320 -16.25 12.72 12.87
CA THR A 320 -17.11 13.83 13.30
C THR A 320 -17.31 14.86 12.19
N MET A 321 -16.25 15.27 11.48
CA MET A 321 -16.35 16.23 10.36
C MET A 321 -17.11 15.65 9.17
N VAL A 322 -16.87 14.38 8.82
CA VAL A 322 -17.61 13.69 7.74
C VAL A 322 -19.11 13.68 8.05
N GLN A 323 -19.49 13.34 9.29
CA GLN A 323 -20.88 13.35 9.75
C GLN A 323 -21.48 14.77 9.73
N GLN A 324 -20.74 15.77 10.20
CA GLN A 324 -21.19 17.17 10.18
C GLN A 324 -21.44 17.66 8.74
N HIS A 325 -20.50 17.43 7.82
CA HIS A 325 -20.68 17.81 6.41
C HIS A 325 -21.83 17.06 5.77
N LEU A 326 -21.97 15.75 6.01
CA LEU A 326 -23.09 14.95 5.52
C LEU A 326 -24.43 15.46 6.06
N ALA A 327 -24.50 15.81 7.34
CA ALA A 327 -25.73 16.30 7.97
C ALA A 327 -26.31 17.54 7.27
N THR A 328 -25.43 18.40 6.74
CA THR A 328 -25.82 19.59 5.97
C THR A 328 -26.30 19.29 4.55
N VAL A 329 -26.09 18.08 4.02
CA VAL A 329 -26.60 17.70 2.70
C VAL A 329 -28.12 17.54 2.74
N ALA A 330 -28.82 18.11 1.77
CA ALA A 330 -30.27 18.05 1.68
C ALA A 330 -30.77 16.62 1.40
N GLY A 331 -31.85 16.22 2.08
CA GLY A 331 -32.47 14.90 1.88
C GLY A 331 -32.86 14.21 3.18
N GLU A 332 -33.51 13.06 3.02
CA GLU A 332 -33.84 12.15 4.11
C GLU A 332 -32.56 11.46 4.64
N ALA A 333 -32.39 11.40 5.95
CA ALA A 333 -31.27 10.70 6.58
C ALA A 333 -31.55 9.19 6.64
N LEU A 334 -30.55 8.38 6.29
CA LEU A 334 -30.57 6.93 6.40
C LEU A 334 -29.40 6.49 7.28
N ALA A 335 -29.59 5.39 8.01
CA ALA A 335 -28.54 4.79 8.82
C ALA A 335 -28.71 3.26 8.88
N VAL A 336 -27.58 2.54 8.92
CA VAL A 336 -27.53 1.11 9.28
C VAL A 336 -26.40 0.89 10.28
N ASP A 337 -26.58 -0.07 11.18
CA ASP A 337 -25.59 -0.38 12.21
C ASP A 337 -24.45 -1.26 11.66
N THR A 338 -23.26 -1.08 12.21
CA THR A 338 -22.08 -1.93 11.99
C THR A 338 -21.96 -2.99 13.09
N PRO A 339 -21.09 -4.01 12.94
CA PRO A 339 -20.88 -5.04 13.96
C PRO A 339 -20.43 -4.50 15.32
N THR A 340 -19.78 -3.33 15.36
CA THR A 340 -19.30 -2.70 16.60
C THR A 340 -20.36 -1.84 17.28
N GLY A 341 -21.41 -1.45 16.55
CA GLY A 341 -22.43 -0.51 16.98
C GLY A 341 -22.24 0.93 16.45
N ARG A 342 -21.26 1.19 15.58
CA ARG A 342 -21.21 2.43 14.79
C ARG A 342 -22.32 2.43 13.73
N GLN A 343 -22.53 3.57 13.07
CA GLN A 343 -23.52 3.70 12.00
C GLN A 343 -22.87 4.09 10.69
N VAL A 344 -23.26 3.41 9.61
CA VAL A 344 -23.08 3.92 8.25
C VAL A 344 -24.20 4.91 8.00
N GLU A 345 -23.86 6.17 7.78
CA GLU A 345 -24.82 7.25 7.55
C GLU A 345 -24.89 7.63 6.06
N ALA A 346 -26.09 8.00 5.61
CA ALA A 346 -26.32 8.43 4.25
C ALA A 346 -27.41 9.51 4.13
N LYS A 347 -27.43 10.19 2.99
CA LYS A 347 -28.48 11.15 2.62
C LYS A 347 -29.14 10.76 1.32
N TYR A 348 -30.46 10.73 1.32
CA TYR A 348 -31.27 10.47 0.15
C TYR A 348 -32.02 11.74 -0.31
N LYS A 349 -31.64 12.26 -1.48
CA LYS A 349 -32.37 13.33 -2.16
C LYS A 349 -33.18 12.75 -3.31
N ARG A 350 -34.51 12.84 -3.21
CA ARG A 350 -35.43 12.46 -4.29
C ARG A 350 -35.54 13.59 -5.32
N GLY A 351 -35.44 13.24 -6.60
CA GLY A 351 -35.62 14.13 -7.74
C GLY A 351 -36.39 13.46 -8.88
N LYS A 352 -36.38 14.08 -10.07
CA LYS A 352 -36.98 13.49 -11.29
C LYS A 352 -35.96 12.86 -12.23
N ASP A 353 -34.68 13.17 -12.04
CA ASP A 353 -33.58 12.50 -12.72
C ASP A 353 -33.54 10.99 -12.41
N GLN A 354 -32.80 10.25 -13.22
CA GLN A 354 -32.45 8.87 -12.92
C GLN A 354 -31.63 8.80 -11.63
N ALA A 355 -32.03 7.94 -10.71
CA ALA A 355 -31.37 7.81 -9.43
C ALA A 355 -29.94 7.25 -9.56
N VAL A 356 -29.01 7.82 -8.80
CA VAL A 356 -27.60 7.38 -8.71
C VAL A 356 -27.22 7.15 -7.24
N LEU A 357 -26.51 6.05 -6.96
CA LEU A 357 -25.83 5.85 -5.67
C LEU A 357 -24.39 6.37 -5.78
N ILE A 358 -23.97 7.20 -4.84
CA ILE A 358 -22.60 7.72 -4.71
C ILE A 358 -22.04 7.22 -3.39
N CYS A 359 -20.97 6.44 -3.42
CA CYS A 359 -20.29 5.92 -2.23
C CYS A 359 -18.83 6.37 -2.17
N GLY A 360 -18.32 6.52 -0.96
CA GLY A 360 -16.89 6.61 -0.65
C GLY A 360 -16.57 5.82 0.62
N GLY A 361 -15.28 5.65 0.92
CA GLY A 361 -14.81 5.03 2.15
C GLY A 361 -15.32 3.60 2.35
N GLN A 362 -15.50 2.83 1.27
CA GLN A 362 -15.70 1.37 1.36
C GLN A 362 -14.46 0.72 1.96
N HIS A 363 -13.31 1.06 1.41
CA HIS A 363 -12.02 0.84 2.03
C HIS A 363 -11.66 2.12 2.76
N ALA A 364 -11.46 2.02 4.07
CA ALA A 364 -11.47 3.22 4.89
C ALA A 364 -10.17 4.02 4.86
N ASN A 365 -9.08 3.40 4.39
CA ASN A 365 -7.80 4.03 4.12
C ASN A 365 -7.76 4.82 2.79
N GLU A 366 -8.76 4.64 1.93
CA GLU A 366 -8.89 5.33 0.63
C GLU A 366 -9.75 6.61 0.78
N THR A 367 -9.11 7.68 1.23
CA THR A 367 -9.81 8.79 1.91
C THR A 367 -10.22 9.95 1.02
N THR A 368 -9.65 10.11 -0.19
CA THR A 368 -10.07 11.18 -1.12
C THR A 368 -11.50 10.97 -1.62
N GLY A 369 -11.93 9.71 -1.75
CA GLY A 369 -13.29 9.35 -2.14
C GLY A 369 -14.35 9.85 -1.16
N VAL A 370 -14.05 9.89 0.14
CA VAL A 370 -14.96 10.40 1.18
C VAL A 370 -15.27 11.88 0.95
N VAL A 371 -14.22 12.69 0.78
CA VAL A 371 -14.35 14.14 0.55
C VAL A 371 -14.94 14.41 -0.84
N GLY A 372 -14.52 13.66 -1.86
CA GLY A 372 -15.05 13.76 -3.21
C GLY A 372 -16.56 13.52 -3.30
N ALA A 373 -17.06 12.51 -2.59
CA ALA A 373 -18.50 12.21 -2.50
C ALA A 373 -19.29 13.36 -1.86
N LEU A 374 -18.80 13.89 -0.74
CA LEU A 374 -19.43 15.03 -0.04
C LEU A 374 -19.46 16.28 -0.93
N ARG A 375 -18.33 16.62 -1.55
CA ARG A 375 -18.20 17.76 -2.48
C ARG A 375 -19.16 17.63 -3.67
N ALA A 376 -19.28 16.44 -4.25
CA ALA A 376 -20.19 16.21 -5.36
C ALA A 376 -21.66 16.32 -4.92
N ALA A 377 -22.03 15.74 -3.77
CA ALA A 377 -23.38 15.85 -3.22
C ALA A 377 -23.77 17.32 -2.97
N LYS A 378 -22.85 18.16 -2.50
CA LYS A 378 -23.05 19.61 -2.32
C LYS A 378 -23.32 20.39 -3.59
N VAL A 379 -22.76 19.95 -4.72
CA VAL A 379 -23.07 20.54 -6.02
C VAL A 379 -24.41 20.01 -6.56
N LEU A 380 -24.65 18.70 -6.44
CA LEU A 380 -25.86 18.08 -6.94
C LEU A 380 -27.11 18.52 -6.18
N GLU A 381 -27.05 18.78 -4.87
CA GLU A 381 -28.21 19.20 -4.08
C GLU A 381 -28.82 20.54 -4.54
N GLN A 382 -28.00 21.40 -5.15
CA GLN A 382 -28.43 22.69 -5.71
C GLN A 382 -29.23 22.54 -7.01
N GLN A 383 -29.18 21.36 -7.64
CA GLN A 383 -29.95 21.04 -8.84
C GLN A 383 -31.32 20.51 -8.45
N ALA A 384 -32.39 21.21 -8.87
CA ALA A 384 -33.76 20.90 -8.45
C ALA A 384 -34.16 19.45 -8.78
N GLU A 385 -33.82 18.99 -9.98
CA GLU A 385 -34.24 17.67 -10.49
C GLU A 385 -33.34 16.52 -10.01
N SER A 386 -32.23 16.81 -9.33
CA SER A 386 -31.25 15.77 -9.00
C SER A 386 -31.78 14.69 -8.06
N HIS A 387 -31.42 13.45 -8.35
CA HIS A 387 -31.89 12.26 -7.65
C HIS A 387 -30.71 11.37 -7.29
N PHE A 388 -30.33 11.35 -6.01
CA PHE A 388 -29.18 10.57 -5.56
C PHE A 388 -29.29 10.12 -4.11
N VAL A 389 -28.55 9.05 -3.80
CA VAL A 389 -28.18 8.67 -2.44
C VAL A 389 -26.67 8.86 -2.32
N VAL A 390 -26.21 9.50 -1.24
CA VAL A 390 -24.77 9.63 -0.93
C VAL A 390 -24.42 8.93 0.38
N VAL A 391 -23.43 8.05 0.33
CA VAL A 391 -22.84 7.31 1.46
C VAL A 391 -21.34 7.64 1.50
N PRO A 392 -20.93 8.75 2.12
CA PRO A 392 -19.54 9.22 1.99
C PRO A 392 -18.53 8.33 2.72
N MET A 393 -18.96 7.60 3.76
CA MET A 393 -18.12 6.72 4.56
C MET A 393 -18.86 5.39 4.78
N SER A 394 -18.56 4.41 3.92
CA SER A 394 -19.25 3.11 3.93
C SER A 394 -18.72 2.12 4.98
N ASN A 395 -17.50 2.31 5.49
CA ASN A 395 -16.86 1.47 6.50
C ASN A 395 -16.36 2.33 7.69
N PRO A 396 -17.25 2.77 8.60
CA PRO A 396 -16.88 3.63 9.73
C PRO A 396 -15.98 2.92 10.74
N ASP A 397 -16.04 1.59 10.85
CA ASP A 397 -15.16 0.85 11.76
C ASP A 397 -13.72 0.77 11.26
N GLY A 398 -13.53 0.53 9.96
CA GLY A 398 -12.23 0.69 9.32
C GLY A 398 -11.76 2.14 9.41
N TYR A 399 -12.65 3.12 9.28
CA TYR A 399 -12.28 4.54 9.30
C TYR A 399 -11.81 4.99 10.67
N ALA A 400 -12.46 4.54 11.74
CA ALA A 400 -11.99 4.76 13.11
C ALA A 400 -10.60 4.16 13.34
N LEU A 401 -10.33 2.97 12.79
CA LEU A 401 -9.00 2.36 12.84
C LEU A 401 -7.97 3.15 12.03
N HIS A 402 -8.34 3.65 10.85
CA HIS A 402 -7.47 4.51 10.04
C HIS A 402 -7.11 5.81 10.79
N GLN A 403 -8.08 6.47 11.43
CA GLN A 403 -7.82 7.66 12.27
C GLN A 403 -6.87 7.35 13.45
N GLN A 404 -6.92 6.14 13.98
CA GLN A 404 -5.95 5.70 14.99
C GLN A 404 -4.54 5.61 14.40
N TYR A 405 -4.37 4.96 13.24
CA TYR A 405 -3.05 4.71 12.68
C TYR A 405 -2.31 5.95 12.19
N ILE A 406 -3.04 6.92 11.62
CA ILE A 406 -2.42 8.14 11.09
C ILE A 406 -1.86 9.07 12.19
N GLN A 407 -2.05 8.77 13.47
CA GLN A 407 -1.44 9.50 14.59
C GLN A 407 0.06 9.27 14.66
N ASP A 408 0.44 8.00 14.58
CA ASP A 408 1.83 7.58 14.71
C ASP A 408 2.50 7.48 13.34
N ASN A 409 1.74 7.07 12.32
CA ASN A 409 2.27 6.75 11.00
C ASN A 409 1.40 7.34 9.88
N PRO A 410 1.35 8.68 9.72
CA PRO A 410 0.47 9.32 8.74
C PRO A 410 0.79 8.93 7.28
N LEU A 411 2.03 8.55 7.00
CA LEU A 411 2.53 8.25 5.66
C LEU A 411 2.51 6.75 5.32
N HIS A 412 1.78 5.91 6.07
CA HIS A 412 1.64 4.48 5.75
C HIS A 412 0.25 4.14 5.17
N MET A 413 0.15 3.10 4.34
CA MET A 413 -1.04 2.68 3.57
C MET A 413 -2.19 2.19 4.45
N HIS A 414 -1.86 1.58 5.60
CA HIS A 414 -2.83 1.10 6.59
C HIS A 414 -3.86 0.10 6.04
N HIS A 415 -3.43 -0.91 5.27
CA HIS A 415 -4.38 -1.87 4.70
C HIS A 415 -5.17 -2.66 5.76
N ALA A 416 -4.72 -2.72 7.01
CA ALA A 416 -5.54 -3.25 8.09
C ALA A 416 -6.87 -2.49 8.29
N ALA A 417 -6.91 -1.20 7.94
CA ALA A 417 -8.11 -0.35 7.97
C ALA A 417 -8.96 -0.41 6.68
N ARG A 418 -8.46 -1.06 5.62
CA ARG A 418 -9.24 -1.33 4.39
C ARG A 418 -10.47 -2.18 4.67
N TYR A 419 -10.32 -3.19 5.53
CA TYR A 419 -11.31 -4.23 5.81
C TYR A 419 -12.28 -3.81 6.92
N THR A 420 -13.40 -4.51 7.06
CA THR A 420 -14.40 -4.21 8.11
C THR A 420 -13.95 -4.72 9.48
N ALA A 421 -14.71 -4.41 10.54
CA ALA A 421 -14.48 -4.97 11.89
C ALA A 421 -14.61 -6.51 11.97
N LEU A 422 -15.17 -7.16 10.94
CA LEU A 422 -15.21 -8.63 10.83
C LEU A 422 -13.98 -9.17 10.10
N GLY A 423 -13.21 -8.33 9.39
CA GLY A 423 -12.03 -8.72 8.62
C GLY A 423 -12.29 -9.07 7.15
N ASP A 424 -13.54 -8.97 6.68
CA ASP A 424 -13.91 -9.19 5.28
C ASP A 424 -13.81 -7.90 4.44
N ASP A 425 -13.70 -8.08 3.12
CA ASP A 425 -13.85 -7.00 2.14
C ASP A 425 -15.35 -6.72 1.96
N LEU A 426 -15.75 -5.47 2.23
CA LEU A 426 -17.15 -5.05 2.25
C LEU A 426 -17.88 -5.37 0.93
N GLU A 427 -17.19 -5.31 -0.21
CA GLU A 427 -17.79 -5.61 -1.51
C GLU A 427 -18.27 -7.07 -1.60
N TYR A 428 -17.59 -8.00 -0.94
CA TYR A 428 -17.80 -9.44 -1.11
C TYR A 428 -18.74 -10.07 -0.07
N ARG A 429 -19.23 -9.30 0.91
CA ARG A 429 -20.22 -9.80 1.87
C ARG A 429 -21.55 -10.10 1.17
N THR A 430 -22.06 -11.33 1.30
CA THR A 430 -23.33 -11.74 0.67
C THR A 430 -24.32 -12.39 1.65
N VAL A 431 -23.88 -12.72 2.86
CA VAL A 431 -24.65 -13.45 3.87
C VAL A 431 -25.06 -12.50 5.00
N GLU A 432 -26.29 -12.67 5.49
CA GLU A 432 -26.82 -11.92 6.63
C GLU A 432 -26.11 -12.30 7.95
N PRO A 433 -25.98 -11.36 8.92
CA PRO A 433 -26.35 -9.95 8.83
C PRO A 433 -25.44 -9.13 7.90
N LEU A 434 -26.02 -8.32 7.00
CA LEU A 434 -25.26 -7.54 6.00
C LEU A 434 -24.51 -6.32 6.57
N TYR A 435 -24.92 -5.81 7.74
CA TYR A 435 -24.36 -4.63 8.42
C TYR A 435 -24.13 -3.45 7.46
N GLU A 436 -22.89 -2.99 7.27
CA GLU A 436 -22.51 -1.87 6.42
C GLU A 436 -23.04 -2.01 4.99
N LYS A 437 -22.98 -3.23 4.41
CA LYS A 437 -23.48 -3.49 3.05
C LYS A 437 -25.01 -3.35 2.96
N GLY A 438 -25.70 -3.45 4.09
CA GLY A 438 -27.13 -3.18 4.20
C GLY A 438 -27.50 -1.79 3.68
N MET A 439 -26.63 -0.78 3.83
CA MET A 439 -26.87 0.57 3.32
C MET A 439 -27.08 0.59 1.79
N ARG A 440 -26.32 -0.23 1.04
CA ARG A 440 -26.48 -0.33 -0.42
C ARG A 440 -27.83 -0.93 -0.80
N LYS A 441 -28.25 -2.00 -0.10
CA LYS A 441 -29.56 -2.62 -0.34
C LYS A 441 -30.70 -1.65 -0.03
N GLN A 442 -30.61 -0.93 1.09
CA GLN A 442 -31.58 0.10 1.46
C GLN A 442 -31.61 1.25 0.44
N ALA A 443 -30.45 1.76 0.02
CA ALA A 443 -30.33 2.81 -0.98
C ALA A 443 -30.95 2.38 -2.32
N LYS A 444 -30.66 1.16 -2.80
CA LYS A 444 -31.27 0.60 -4.00
C LYS A 444 -32.79 0.51 -3.89
N GLN A 445 -33.30 -0.02 -2.78
CA GLN A 445 -34.72 -0.21 -2.56
C GLN A 445 -35.50 1.11 -2.55
N LEU A 446 -34.94 2.16 -1.94
CA LEU A 446 -35.61 3.46 -1.80
C LEU A 446 -35.54 4.31 -3.06
N SER A 447 -34.38 4.32 -3.73
CA SER A 447 -34.10 5.21 -4.87
C SER A 447 -34.38 4.57 -6.23
N GLY A 448 -34.26 3.24 -6.34
CA GLY A 448 -34.28 2.54 -7.63
C GLY A 448 -33.02 2.75 -8.48
N ALA A 449 -31.93 3.30 -7.92
CA ALA A 449 -30.73 3.66 -8.68
C ALA A 449 -30.12 2.48 -9.44
N ASN A 450 -29.80 2.65 -10.72
CA ASN A 450 -29.15 1.63 -11.55
C ASN A 450 -27.67 1.90 -11.83
N LEU A 451 -27.19 3.12 -11.52
CA LEU A 451 -25.78 3.47 -11.49
C LEU A 451 -25.28 3.56 -10.04
N HIS A 452 -24.16 2.88 -9.78
CA HIS A 452 -23.37 3.02 -8.55
C HIS A 452 -22.02 3.64 -8.88
N ILE A 453 -21.76 4.85 -8.38
CA ILE A 453 -20.45 5.50 -8.42
C ILE A 453 -19.78 5.23 -7.09
N ASN A 454 -18.73 4.42 -7.09
CA ASN A 454 -18.02 3.96 -5.90
C ASN A 454 -16.60 4.51 -5.92
N LEU A 455 -16.31 5.48 -5.06
CA LEU A 455 -15.05 6.18 -5.07
C LEU A 455 -14.01 5.42 -4.26
N HIS A 456 -12.92 5.05 -4.91
CA HIS A 456 -11.83 4.28 -4.34
C HIS A 456 -10.48 4.99 -4.54
N GLY A 457 -9.50 4.43 -3.89
CA GLY A 457 -8.10 4.77 -4.02
C GLY A 457 -7.22 3.54 -3.89
N TYR A 458 -5.91 3.73 -3.97
CA TYR A 458 -4.93 2.66 -3.86
C TYR A 458 -3.56 3.24 -3.44
N PRO A 459 -2.55 2.40 -3.19
CA PRO A 459 -1.21 2.85 -2.78
C PRO A 459 -0.66 3.99 -3.63
N SER A 460 -0.28 5.09 -2.99
CA SER A 460 0.44 6.20 -3.65
C SER A 460 1.96 6.03 -3.65
N HIS A 461 2.44 4.97 -3.01
CA HIS A 461 3.81 4.51 -3.03
C HIS A 461 3.90 2.97 -3.04
N GLU A 462 5.11 2.39 -3.03
CA GLU A 462 5.29 0.94 -3.13
C GLU A 462 4.68 0.13 -1.97
N TRP A 463 3.78 -0.80 -2.29
CA TRP A 463 3.30 -1.79 -1.34
C TRP A 463 4.18 -3.04 -1.31
N THR A 464 4.84 -3.28 -0.17
CA THR A 464 5.75 -4.43 0.01
C THR A 464 5.38 -5.32 1.18
N ARG A 465 5.75 -6.61 1.07
CA ARG A 465 5.64 -7.64 2.10
C ARG A 465 6.91 -8.50 2.14
N PRO A 466 8.06 -7.92 2.55
CA PRO A 466 9.37 -8.57 2.42
C PRO A 466 9.42 -9.96 3.05
N LEU A 467 8.76 -10.19 4.18
CA LEU A 467 8.84 -11.45 4.90
C LEU A 467 7.81 -12.50 4.44
N SER A 468 6.98 -12.18 3.44
CA SER A 468 6.02 -13.12 2.85
C SER A 468 6.07 -13.17 1.32
N GLY A 469 7.25 -12.99 0.72
CA GLY A 469 7.45 -13.11 -0.74
C GLY A 469 7.71 -11.79 -1.49
N TYR A 470 7.87 -10.69 -0.76
CA TYR A 470 8.05 -9.31 -1.25
C TYR A 470 6.82 -8.74 -1.95
N VAL A 471 6.35 -9.40 -3.02
CA VAL A 471 5.18 -8.98 -3.79
C VAL A 471 3.91 -9.49 -3.09
N PRO A 472 2.94 -8.62 -2.78
CA PRO A 472 1.69 -9.04 -2.15
C PRO A 472 0.89 -10.03 -3.03
N THR A 473 0.69 -11.24 -2.54
CA THR A 473 0.06 -12.33 -3.31
C THR A 473 -1.35 -11.97 -3.76
N GLY A 474 -1.60 -12.00 -5.08
CA GLY A 474 -2.90 -11.69 -5.68
C GLY A 474 -3.18 -10.19 -5.82
N PHE A 475 -2.19 -9.34 -5.49
CA PHE A 475 -2.27 -7.89 -5.64
C PHE A 475 -1.08 -7.33 -6.42
N ASP A 476 -0.38 -8.15 -7.21
CA ASP A 476 0.82 -7.79 -7.96
C ASP A 476 0.67 -6.54 -8.84
N MET A 477 -0.55 -6.30 -9.36
CA MET A 477 -0.86 -5.12 -10.17
C MET A 477 -0.99 -3.83 -9.36
N TRP A 478 -1.16 -3.91 -8.05
CA TRP A 478 -1.42 -2.77 -7.15
C TRP A 478 -0.18 -2.36 -6.35
N THR A 479 0.93 -3.07 -6.54
CA THR A 479 2.20 -2.88 -5.82
C THR A 479 2.76 -1.48 -5.97
N ILE A 480 2.58 -0.81 -7.12
CA ILE A 480 3.15 0.53 -7.37
C ILE A 480 2.16 1.47 -8.10
N PRO A 481 2.27 2.80 -7.89
CA PRO A 481 1.45 3.82 -8.54
C PRO A 481 1.46 3.77 -10.08
N LYS A 482 0.29 3.99 -10.70
CA LYS A 482 0.09 3.95 -12.16
C LYS A 482 -1.01 4.89 -12.67
N GLY A 483 -1.22 6.00 -11.96
CA GLY A 483 -2.16 7.06 -12.28
C GLY A 483 -3.55 6.86 -11.68
N PHE A 484 -4.42 7.85 -11.92
CA PHE A 484 -5.86 7.78 -11.71
C PHE A 484 -6.52 7.00 -12.86
N PHE A 485 -7.18 5.89 -12.54
CA PHE A 485 -7.88 5.06 -13.52
C PHE A 485 -9.32 4.76 -13.14
N LEU A 486 -10.10 4.33 -14.13
CA LEU A 486 -11.53 4.11 -14.00
C LEU A 486 -11.87 2.66 -14.33
N VAL A 487 -12.58 2.00 -13.42
CA VAL A 487 -13.10 0.65 -13.63
C VAL A 487 -14.61 0.73 -13.82
N VAL A 488 -15.12 0.18 -14.91
CA VAL A 488 -16.55 0.03 -15.17
C VAL A 488 -16.93 -1.43 -15.11
N ARG A 489 -17.83 -1.77 -14.19
CA ARG A 489 -18.48 -3.08 -14.13
C ARG A 489 -19.91 -2.93 -14.64
N HIS A 490 -20.35 -3.87 -15.45
CA HIS A 490 -21.72 -3.87 -15.96
C HIS A 490 -22.32 -5.27 -15.91
N LEU A 491 -23.64 -5.35 -15.78
CA LEU A 491 -24.36 -6.62 -15.90
C LEU A 491 -24.07 -7.26 -17.26
N ASN A 492 -23.91 -8.58 -17.29
CA ASN A 492 -23.66 -9.34 -18.51
C ASN A 492 -24.90 -9.39 -19.44
N ASP A 493 -25.19 -8.25 -20.05
CA ASP A 493 -26.31 -8.02 -20.95
C ASP A 493 -25.88 -7.03 -22.07
N PRO A 494 -26.27 -7.26 -23.33
CA PRO A 494 -25.82 -6.43 -24.45
C PRO A 494 -26.18 -4.95 -24.37
N GLN A 495 -27.29 -4.59 -23.72
CA GLN A 495 -27.68 -3.20 -23.52
C GLN A 495 -26.72 -2.51 -22.55
N TRP A 496 -26.42 -3.18 -21.43
CA TRP A 496 -25.52 -2.67 -20.40
C TRP A 496 -24.07 -2.60 -20.89
N ALA A 497 -23.61 -3.57 -21.68
CA ALA A 497 -22.29 -3.53 -22.30
C ALA A 497 -22.13 -2.31 -23.23
N ARG A 498 -23.12 -2.04 -24.09
CA ARG A 498 -23.09 -0.87 -24.99
C ARG A 498 -23.12 0.43 -24.21
N LEU A 499 -23.96 0.49 -23.18
CA LEU A 499 -24.07 1.66 -22.32
C LEU A 499 -22.75 1.91 -21.59
N ALA A 500 -22.08 0.88 -21.06
CA ALA A 500 -20.81 1.00 -20.36
C ALA A 500 -19.73 1.65 -21.23
N GLU A 501 -19.60 1.20 -22.49
CA GLU A 501 -18.67 1.79 -23.47
C GLU A 501 -18.98 3.26 -23.76
N GLN A 502 -20.25 3.59 -24.04
CA GLN A 502 -20.65 4.99 -24.29
C GLN A 502 -20.47 5.87 -23.05
N PHE A 503 -20.79 5.33 -21.88
CA PHE A 503 -20.69 6.02 -20.61
C PHE A 503 -19.24 6.39 -20.31
N ILE A 504 -18.32 5.44 -20.35
CA ILE A 504 -16.92 5.72 -19.99
C ILE A 504 -16.22 6.63 -21.01
N GLU A 505 -16.54 6.50 -22.30
CA GLU A 505 -16.03 7.40 -23.33
C GLU A 505 -16.44 8.86 -23.05
N GLN A 506 -17.72 9.10 -22.73
CA GLN A 506 -18.23 10.45 -22.46
C GLN A 506 -17.74 11.00 -21.10
N VAL A 507 -17.62 10.14 -20.07
CA VAL A 507 -17.09 10.53 -18.76
C VAL A 507 -15.63 10.97 -18.90
N THR A 508 -14.78 10.16 -19.53
CA THR A 508 -13.36 10.51 -19.72
C THR A 508 -13.18 11.75 -20.59
N LEU A 509 -13.99 11.93 -21.65
CA LEU A 509 -13.99 13.18 -22.43
C LEU A 509 -14.26 14.42 -21.57
N LYS A 510 -15.22 14.35 -20.64
CA LYS A 510 -15.51 15.46 -19.72
C LYS A 510 -14.38 15.72 -18.73
N LEU A 511 -13.62 14.70 -18.35
CA LEU A 511 -12.48 14.83 -17.44
C LEU A 511 -11.23 15.43 -18.11
N ASN A 512 -11.20 15.60 -19.43
CA ASN A 512 -10.07 16.25 -20.13
C ASN A 512 -9.84 17.71 -19.74
N VAL A 513 -10.75 18.32 -18.98
CA VAL A 513 -10.57 19.66 -18.40
C VAL A 513 -9.62 19.68 -17.19
N TYR A 514 -9.09 18.51 -16.77
CA TYR A 514 -8.12 18.34 -15.68
C TYR A 514 -6.76 17.83 -16.24
N PRO A 515 -6.01 18.66 -16.99
CA PRO A 515 -4.75 18.25 -17.60
C PRO A 515 -3.69 17.84 -16.56
N GLU A 516 -3.79 18.32 -15.32
CA GLU A 516 -2.90 17.92 -14.21
C GLU A 516 -2.99 16.43 -13.91
N VAL A 517 -4.18 15.84 -13.98
CA VAL A 517 -4.40 14.41 -13.72
C VAL A 517 -3.80 13.57 -14.85
N MET A 518 -3.92 14.05 -16.11
CA MET A 518 -3.33 13.36 -17.25
C MET A 518 -1.79 13.38 -17.20
N ALA A 519 -1.20 14.48 -16.76
CA ALA A 519 0.25 14.59 -16.57
C ALA A 519 0.75 13.64 -15.47
N MET A 520 0.03 13.58 -14.34
CA MET A 520 0.31 12.62 -13.26
C MET A 520 0.23 11.17 -13.76
N ASN A 521 -0.82 10.84 -14.50
CA ASN A 521 -1.00 9.51 -15.07
C ASN A 521 0.18 9.12 -15.97
N GLN A 522 0.57 10.00 -16.88
CA GLN A 522 1.69 9.72 -17.79
C GLN A 522 2.98 9.49 -17.01
N ALA A 523 3.32 10.37 -16.06
CA ALA A 523 4.53 10.25 -15.26
C ALA A 523 4.57 8.93 -14.46
N GLN A 524 3.47 8.55 -13.81
CA GLN A 524 3.41 7.30 -13.06
C GLN A 524 3.43 6.07 -13.97
N ILE A 525 2.77 6.10 -15.13
CA ILE A 525 2.79 4.99 -16.10
C ILE A 525 4.18 4.78 -16.68
N ASP A 526 4.93 5.84 -16.99
CA ASP A 526 6.29 5.75 -17.52
C ASP A 526 7.23 5.02 -16.54
N VAL A 527 7.14 5.35 -15.25
CA VAL A 527 7.91 4.65 -14.20
C VAL A 527 7.37 3.23 -13.98
N TYR A 528 6.05 3.05 -13.93
CA TYR A 528 5.42 1.73 -13.75
C TYR A 528 5.90 0.74 -14.82
N GLN A 529 5.95 1.15 -16.08
CA GLN A 529 6.30 0.27 -17.19
C GLN A 529 7.72 -0.30 -17.08
N ILE A 530 8.64 0.46 -16.48
CA ILE A 530 10.01 0.03 -16.25
C ILE A 530 10.09 -1.02 -15.14
N HIS A 531 9.30 -0.87 -14.07
CA HIS A 531 9.39 -1.73 -12.87
C HIS A 531 8.38 -2.88 -12.82
N ALA A 532 7.30 -2.82 -13.60
CA ALA A 532 6.21 -3.81 -13.56
C ALA A 532 5.78 -4.34 -14.95
N GLY A 533 6.25 -3.70 -16.03
CA GLY A 533 5.84 -3.98 -17.41
C GLY A 533 4.49 -3.35 -17.78
N GLU A 534 3.75 -3.96 -18.69
CA GLU A 534 2.47 -3.39 -19.16
C GLU A 534 1.44 -3.24 -18.03
N THR A 535 0.66 -2.15 -18.06
CA THR A 535 -0.35 -1.83 -17.05
C THR A 535 -1.61 -2.70 -17.13
N GLY A 536 -1.86 -3.33 -18.28
CA GLY A 536 -3.07 -4.11 -18.55
C GLY A 536 -4.33 -3.27 -18.81
N PHE A 537 -4.22 -1.94 -18.87
CA PHE A 537 -5.38 -1.04 -19.08
C PHE A 537 -5.57 -0.65 -20.54
N ARG A 538 -6.83 -0.38 -20.91
CA ARG A 538 -7.17 0.30 -22.16
C ARG A 538 -7.14 1.81 -21.93
N MET A 539 -6.37 2.54 -22.73
CA MET A 539 -6.40 4.01 -22.70
C MET A 539 -7.63 4.53 -23.44
N ILE A 540 -8.48 5.30 -22.75
CA ILE A 540 -9.67 5.96 -23.30
C ILE A 540 -9.54 7.45 -23.00
N ASN A 541 -9.40 8.28 -24.04
CA ASN A 541 -9.21 9.73 -23.93
C ASN A 541 -8.07 10.14 -22.98
N GLY A 542 -7.02 9.31 -22.87
CA GLY A 542 -5.86 9.57 -22.00
C GLY A 542 -6.01 9.06 -20.55
N TYR A 543 -7.11 8.40 -20.22
CA TYR A 543 -7.30 7.72 -18.92
C TYR A 543 -7.15 6.21 -19.05
N PRO A 544 -6.46 5.53 -18.12
CA PRO A 544 -6.48 4.08 -18.05
C PRO A 544 -7.87 3.63 -17.62
N CYS A 545 -8.44 2.67 -18.34
CA CYS A 545 -9.77 2.15 -18.09
C CYS A 545 -9.78 0.61 -18.11
N LEU A 546 -10.57 0.02 -17.23
CA LEU A 546 -10.93 -1.40 -17.24
C LEU A 546 -12.44 -1.53 -17.34
N ILE A 547 -12.94 -2.22 -18.37
CA ILE A 547 -14.38 -2.47 -18.54
C ILE A 547 -14.58 -3.97 -18.43
N SER A 548 -15.50 -4.40 -17.58
CA SER A 548 -15.75 -5.82 -17.34
C SER A 548 -17.24 -6.13 -17.13
N ALA A 549 -17.67 -7.28 -17.65
CA ALA A 549 -19.01 -7.81 -17.41
C ALA A 549 -19.01 -8.64 -16.12
N VAL A 550 -20.14 -8.60 -15.39
CA VAL A 550 -20.41 -9.45 -14.23
C VAL A 550 -21.76 -10.14 -14.38
N GLU A 551 -21.85 -11.40 -13.95
CA GLU A 551 -23.08 -12.20 -14.04
C GLU A 551 -24.15 -11.71 -13.06
N GLU A 552 -23.74 -11.39 -11.84
CA GLU A 552 -24.61 -10.89 -10.78
C GLU A 552 -24.09 -9.53 -10.31
N ALA A 553 -24.99 -8.55 -10.20
CA ALA A 553 -24.66 -7.22 -9.73
C ALA A 553 -25.81 -6.60 -8.93
N ASP A 554 -25.47 -5.92 -7.83
CA ASP A 554 -26.43 -5.12 -7.06
C ASP A 554 -26.95 -3.93 -7.88
N TYR A 555 -26.10 -3.42 -8.77
CA TYR A 555 -26.36 -2.32 -9.69
C TYR A 555 -25.93 -2.73 -11.09
N PRO A 556 -26.79 -2.60 -12.11
CA PRO A 556 -26.45 -3.02 -13.46
C PRO A 556 -25.27 -2.28 -14.10
N LEU A 557 -24.96 -1.07 -13.61
CA LEU A 557 -23.77 -0.31 -13.99
C LEU A 557 -23.08 0.23 -12.74
N GLN A 558 -21.78 0.01 -12.64
CA GLN A 558 -20.93 0.52 -11.57
C GLN A 558 -19.71 1.21 -12.16
N LEU A 559 -19.44 2.43 -11.70
CA LEU A 559 -18.19 3.15 -11.92
C LEU A 559 -17.39 3.11 -10.63
N ILE A 560 -16.16 2.63 -10.71
CA ILE A 560 -15.18 2.62 -9.63
C ILE A 560 -14.03 3.53 -10.06
N THR A 561 -13.64 4.45 -9.19
CA THR A 561 -12.48 5.33 -9.41
C THR A 561 -11.30 4.83 -8.61
N GLU A 562 -10.09 4.87 -9.13
CA GLU A 562 -8.89 4.40 -8.41
C GLU A 562 -7.85 5.52 -8.47
N TYR A 563 -7.73 6.29 -7.39
CA TYR A 563 -6.74 7.36 -7.24
C TYR A 563 -5.60 6.91 -6.30
N PRO A 564 -4.32 7.19 -6.61
CA PRO A 564 -3.21 6.88 -5.70
C PRO A 564 -3.26 7.81 -4.47
N ASP A 565 -4.13 7.51 -3.49
CA ASP A 565 -4.42 8.39 -2.34
C ASP A 565 -4.07 7.84 -0.96
N GLU A 566 -3.72 6.56 -0.87
CA GLU A 566 -3.23 6.04 0.40
C GLU A 566 -1.91 6.76 0.68
N THR A 567 -1.85 7.52 1.78
CA THR A 567 -0.69 8.27 2.31
C THR A 567 -0.44 9.70 1.80
N ILE A 568 -1.35 10.26 0.99
CA ILE A 568 -1.18 11.63 0.46
C ILE A 568 -1.81 12.71 1.36
N TYR A 569 -1.19 13.89 1.37
CA TYR A 569 -1.61 15.07 2.14
C TYR A 569 -1.40 16.35 1.31
N GLY A 570 -1.80 17.50 1.83
CA GLY A 570 -1.55 18.80 1.21
C GLY A 570 -2.26 18.97 -0.12
N ASP A 571 -1.56 19.55 -1.09
CA ASP A 571 -2.09 19.85 -2.42
C ASP A 571 -2.44 18.57 -3.20
N ASP A 572 -1.71 17.46 -2.99
CA ASP A 572 -1.99 16.19 -3.65
C ASP A 572 -3.32 15.58 -3.17
N PHE A 573 -3.59 15.64 -1.87
CA PHE A 573 -4.88 15.23 -1.31
C PHE A 573 -6.03 16.12 -1.84
N ILE A 574 -5.79 17.43 -1.97
CA ILE A 574 -6.76 18.37 -2.54
C ILE A 574 -7.04 18.04 -4.01
N ALA A 575 -6.00 17.73 -4.79
CA ALA A 575 -6.12 17.31 -6.18
C ALA A 575 -6.91 16.00 -6.31
N GLY A 576 -6.64 15.03 -5.42
CA GLY A 576 -7.34 13.76 -5.33
C GLY A 576 -8.85 13.95 -5.14
N HIS A 577 -9.28 14.62 -4.07
CA HIS A 577 -10.73 14.78 -3.87
C HIS A 577 -11.40 15.71 -4.89
N LYS A 578 -10.64 16.58 -5.58
CA LYS A 578 -11.13 17.42 -6.69
C LYS A 578 -11.45 16.56 -7.92
N VAL A 579 -10.55 15.64 -8.31
CA VAL A 579 -10.85 14.75 -9.44
C VAL A 579 -11.96 13.76 -9.09
N GLN A 580 -12.00 13.24 -7.85
CA GLN A 580 -13.09 12.39 -7.38
C GLN A 580 -14.45 13.11 -7.51
N GLN A 581 -14.55 14.36 -7.05
CA GLN A 581 -15.75 15.19 -7.23
C GLN A 581 -16.10 15.34 -8.73
N ALA A 582 -15.12 15.69 -9.55
CA ALA A 582 -15.31 15.90 -10.97
C ALA A 582 -15.85 14.66 -11.68
N THR A 583 -15.33 13.48 -11.32
CA THR A 583 -15.77 12.19 -11.86
C THR A 583 -17.21 11.89 -11.49
N VAL A 584 -17.63 12.14 -10.24
CA VAL A 584 -19.05 11.98 -9.84
C VAL A 584 -19.95 12.89 -10.67
N LEU A 585 -19.60 14.17 -10.82
CA LEU A 585 -20.43 15.13 -11.55
C LEU A 585 -20.51 14.79 -13.05
N ALA A 586 -19.38 14.40 -13.66
CA ALA A 586 -19.33 13.96 -15.05
C ALA A 586 -20.15 12.68 -15.27
N ALA A 587 -19.98 11.69 -14.39
CA ALA A 587 -20.74 10.43 -14.41
C ALA A 587 -22.24 10.67 -14.27
N TYR A 588 -22.66 11.51 -13.32
CA TYR A 588 -24.05 11.86 -13.14
C TYR A 588 -24.64 12.48 -14.40
N GLU A 589 -24.02 13.52 -14.96
CA GLU A 589 -24.51 14.23 -16.15
C GLU A 589 -24.58 13.32 -17.39
N VAL A 590 -23.53 12.51 -17.62
CA VAL A 590 -23.49 11.55 -18.73
C VAL A 590 -24.59 10.51 -18.58
N TYR A 591 -24.78 9.99 -17.37
CA TYR A 591 -25.83 9.01 -17.08
C TYR A 591 -27.22 9.57 -17.39
N GLN A 592 -27.52 10.80 -16.95
CA GLN A 592 -28.80 11.44 -17.31
C GLN A 592 -28.94 11.60 -18.82
N THR A 593 -27.88 11.98 -19.53
CA THR A 593 -27.92 12.18 -20.99
C THR A 593 -28.18 10.89 -21.77
N LEU A 594 -27.64 9.75 -21.30
CA LEU A 594 -27.79 8.46 -21.97
C LEU A 594 -29.17 7.83 -21.76
N PHE A 595 -29.85 8.14 -20.65
CA PHE A 595 -31.18 7.59 -20.32
C PHE A 595 -32.36 8.53 -20.57
N ASN A 596 -32.10 9.81 -20.85
CA ASN A 596 -33.12 10.77 -21.26
C ASN A 596 -33.28 10.89 -22.79
N ARG A 597 -32.69 9.96 -23.56
CA ARG A 597 -32.78 9.89 -25.03
C ARG A 597 -33.75 8.82 -25.52
#